data_AF-A0A6J2E7M5-F1
#
_entry.id   AF-A0A6J2E7M5-F1
#
_cell.length_a   1.000
_cell.length_b   1.000
_cell.length_c   1.000
_cell.angle_alpha   90.00
_cell.angle_beta   90.00
_cell.angle_gamma   90.00
#
_symmetry.space_group_name_H-M   'P 1'
#
loop_
_entity.id
_entity.type
_entity.pdbx_description
1 polymer ?
#
loop_
_entity_poly.entity_id
_entity_poly.type
_entity_poly.pdbx_seq_one_letter_code
_entity_poly.pdbx_strand_id
1 'polypeptide(L)'
;MYKAWIPSSGDRNWIYQNLLEGVTSEKDVQAALTLAKEKFGRVDVAVNCAGIAVAIKTYNLKKNQAHSLEDFQRVLNVNLLGTFNVIRLVAGEMGQNEPDQGGQRGVIINTASVAAFEGQVGQAAYSASKGGIVGMTLPIARDLAPMGIRVMTIAPGLFGTPLLTSLPEKVRHFLASQVPFPSRLGDPAEYAHLVQAIIENPFINGEVIRLDGAIRMQP
;
A
#
# COMPACT_ATOMS: atom_id res chain seq x y z
N MET A 1 3.10 12.37 7.10
CA MET A 1 1.86 13.10 6.72
C MET A 1 1.33 12.48 5.43
N TYR A 2 0.34 11.59 5.52
CA TYR A 2 -0.31 11.01 4.36
C TYR A 2 -1.63 11.75 4.14
N LYS A 3 -1.66 12.66 3.17
CA LYS A 3 -2.90 13.27 2.68
C LYS A 3 -3.59 12.22 1.80
N ALA A 4 -4.68 11.64 2.29
CA ALA A 4 -5.62 10.92 1.43
C ALA A 4 -6.13 11.89 0.36
N TRP A 5 -6.13 11.45 -0.90
CA TRP A 5 -6.49 12.25 -2.05
C TRP A 5 -8.00 12.53 -2.12
N ILE A 6 -8.33 13.61 -2.84
CA ILE A 6 -9.56 14.41 -2.81
C ILE A 6 -10.31 14.27 -4.14
N PRO A 7 -11.62 13.97 -4.15
CA PRO A 7 -12.49 14.35 -5.27
C PRO A 7 -12.98 15.78 -5.11
N SER A 8 -13.00 16.53 -6.21
CA SER A 8 -13.41 17.94 -6.30
C SER A 8 -14.94 18.13 -6.31
N SER A 9 -15.63 17.64 -5.28
CA SER A 9 -17.06 17.92 -5.07
C SER A 9 -17.28 18.41 -3.64
N GLY A 10 -18.04 19.50 -3.49
CA GLY A 10 -18.15 20.33 -2.27
C GLY A 10 -18.72 19.66 -1.00
N ASP A 11 -18.91 18.35 -0.98
CA ASP A 11 -19.29 17.58 0.20
C ASP A 11 -18.07 16.90 0.82
N ARG A 12 -17.76 17.24 2.07
CA ARG A 12 -16.59 16.73 2.80
C ARG A 12 -16.82 15.27 3.26
N ASN A 13 -16.70 14.32 2.33
CA ASN A 13 -16.78 12.86 2.58
C ASN A 13 -15.46 12.26 3.12
N TRP A 14 -14.66 13.03 3.85
CA TRP A 14 -13.40 12.55 4.40
C TRP A 14 -13.13 13.10 5.80
N ILE A 15 -12.31 12.37 6.53
CA ILE A 15 -11.72 12.78 7.81
C ILE A 15 -10.24 12.51 7.78
N TYR A 16 -9.50 13.38 8.46
CA TYR A 16 -8.11 13.13 8.80
C TYR A 16 -8.05 12.78 10.28
N GLN A 17 -7.59 11.58 10.59
CA GLN A 17 -7.25 11.18 11.94
C GLN A 17 -5.74 11.03 12.03
N ASN A 18 -5.12 11.73 12.98
CA ASN A 18 -3.71 11.52 13.26
C ASN A 18 -3.59 10.25 14.11
N LEU A 19 -2.82 9.27 13.62
CA LEU A 19 -2.44 8.09 14.40
C LEU A 19 -1.15 8.43 15.15
N LEU A 20 -1.17 8.30 16.47
CA LEU A 20 -0.04 8.66 17.34
C LEU A 20 1.13 7.68 17.17
N GLU A 21 0.83 6.39 17.20
CA GLU A 21 1.75 5.26 17.05
C GLU A 21 1.63 4.60 15.65
N GLY A 22 0.62 4.99 14.87
CA GLY A 22 0.49 4.61 13.47
C GLY A 22 -0.16 3.24 13.26
N VAL A 23 -0.01 2.71 12.04
CA VAL A 23 -0.64 1.45 11.61
C VAL A 23 -0.13 0.22 12.36
N THR A 24 0.97 0.33 13.11
CA THR A 24 1.51 -0.75 13.94
C THR A 24 0.80 -0.89 15.29
N SER A 25 -0.01 0.08 15.69
CA SER A 25 -0.76 0.06 16.95
C SER A 25 -2.21 -0.34 16.71
N GLU A 26 -2.66 -1.43 17.32
CA GLU A 26 -4.06 -1.90 17.25
C GLU A 26 -5.03 -0.81 17.70
N LYS A 27 -4.70 -0.13 18.82
CA LYS A 27 -5.53 0.93 19.41
C LYS A 27 -5.75 2.08 18.44
N ASP A 28 -4.70 2.52 17.77
CA ASP A 28 -4.75 3.63 16.81
C ASP A 28 -5.62 3.29 15.60
N VAL A 29 -5.44 2.09 15.05
CA VAL A 29 -6.25 1.63 13.92
C VAL A 29 -7.71 1.49 14.32
N GLN A 30 -8.00 0.89 15.49
CA GLN A 30 -9.37 0.77 15.98
C GLN A 30 -10.02 2.15 16.20
N ALA A 31 -9.28 3.11 16.76
CA ALA A 31 -9.77 4.47 16.94
C ALA A 31 -10.13 5.15 15.61
N ALA A 32 -9.30 4.95 14.57
CA ALA A 32 -9.60 5.47 13.24
C ALA A 32 -10.84 4.80 12.60
N LEU A 33 -11.01 3.49 12.78
CA LEU A 33 -12.20 2.76 12.31
C LEU A 33 -13.47 3.20 13.05
N THR A 34 -13.41 3.34 14.37
CA THR A 34 -14.53 3.86 15.18
C THR A 34 -14.94 5.24 14.70
N LEU A 35 -13.99 6.15 14.50
CA LEU A 35 -14.28 7.50 14.02
C LEU A 35 -14.90 7.49 12.61
N ALA A 36 -14.42 6.63 11.71
CA ALA A 36 -15.00 6.48 10.38
C ALA A 36 -16.46 6.01 10.45
N LYS A 37 -16.75 5.02 11.31
CA LYS A 37 -18.12 4.54 11.54
C LYS A 37 -19.02 5.59 12.16
N GLU A 38 -18.55 6.30 13.19
CA GLU A 38 -19.34 7.35 13.85
C GLU A 38 -19.73 8.46 12.89
N LYS A 39 -18.86 8.80 11.94
CA LYS A 39 -19.11 9.89 10.99
C LYS A 39 -19.86 9.48 9.72
N PHE A 40 -19.59 8.29 9.21
CA PHE A 40 -20.08 7.85 7.90
C PHE A 40 -21.00 6.62 7.94
N GLY A 41 -21.21 6.03 9.12
CA GLY A 41 -22.09 4.89 9.36
C GLY A 41 -21.47 3.52 9.05
N ARG A 42 -20.57 3.43 8.06
CA ARG A 42 -19.92 2.18 7.65
C ARG A 42 -18.55 2.41 7.00
N VAL A 43 -17.82 1.33 6.78
CA VAL A 43 -16.55 1.31 6.03
C VAL A 43 -16.67 0.33 4.88
N ASP A 44 -16.62 0.84 3.65
CA ASP A 44 -16.76 0.03 2.43
C ASP A 44 -15.42 -0.29 1.76
N VAL A 45 -14.43 0.58 1.94
CA VAL A 45 -13.14 0.49 1.27
C VAL A 45 -12.00 0.79 2.25
N ALA A 46 -10.95 -0.02 2.21
CA ALA A 46 -9.70 0.24 2.90
C ALA A 46 -8.54 0.26 1.90
N VAL A 47 -7.73 1.33 1.91
CA VAL A 47 -6.56 1.45 1.04
C VAL A 47 -5.29 1.62 1.88
N ASN A 48 -4.46 0.58 1.93
CA ASN A 48 -3.22 0.55 2.70
C ASN A 48 -2.07 1.17 1.90
N CYS A 49 -1.81 2.47 2.11
CA CYS A 49 -0.69 3.20 1.48
C CYS A 49 0.46 3.53 2.46
N ALA A 50 0.29 3.31 3.76
CA ALA A 50 1.31 3.61 4.74
C ALA A 50 2.55 2.71 4.53
N GLY A 51 3.75 3.31 4.55
CA GLY A 51 4.98 2.54 4.48
C GLY A 51 6.24 3.39 4.62
N ILE A 52 7.35 2.71 4.80
CA ILE A 52 8.70 3.27 4.84
C ILE A 52 9.63 2.47 3.92
N ALA A 53 10.70 3.11 3.46
CA ALA A 53 11.74 2.48 2.66
C ALA A 53 13.11 2.85 3.24
N VAL A 54 14.04 1.89 3.18
CA VAL A 54 15.46 2.08 3.54
C VAL A 54 16.32 1.47 2.45
N ALA A 55 17.55 1.97 2.29
CA ALA A 55 18.54 1.43 1.35
C ALA A 55 19.80 1.02 2.13
N ILE A 56 19.85 -0.24 2.56
CA ILE A 56 20.93 -0.80 3.39
C ILE A 56 21.32 -2.17 2.82
N LYS A 57 22.59 -2.30 2.39
CA LYS A 57 23.12 -3.59 1.91
C LYS A 57 23.09 -4.62 3.04
N THR A 58 22.75 -5.87 2.75
CA THR A 58 22.80 -6.99 3.70
C THR A 58 24.13 -7.03 4.44
N TYR A 59 25.21 -6.83 3.71
CA TYR A 59 26.53 -6.57 4.26
C TYR A 59 27.25 -5.55 3.39
N ASN A 60 27.86 -4.54 4.00
CA ASN A 60 28.63 -3.50 3.33
C ASN A 60 30.12 -3.74 3.56
N LEU A 61 30.80 -4.32 2.56
CA LEU A 61 32.23 -4.63 2.63
C LEU A 61 33.11 -3.40 2.90
N LYS A 62 32.81 -2.25 2.27
CA LYS A 62 33.60 -1.01 2.45
C LYS A 62 33.53 -0.47 3.88
N LYS A 63 32.39 -0.67 4.54
CA LYS A 63 32.17 -0.28 5.94
C LYS A 63 32.43 -1.41 6.93
N ASN A 64 32.75 -2.62 6.44
CA ASN A 64 32.82 -3.86 7.24
C ASN A 64 31.63 -4.00 8.20
N GLN A 65 30.41 -3.84 7.70
CA GLN A 65 29.21 -3.69 8.53
C GLN A 65 28.04 -4.51 7.97
N ALA A 66 27.42 -5.33 8.82
CA ALA A 66 26.16 -6.02 8.51
C ALA A 66 24.97 -5.07 8.65
N HIS A 67 23.90 -5.32 7.89
CA HIS A 67 22.61 -4.67 8.08
C HIS A 67 22.10 -4.94 9.50
N SER A 68 21.69 -3.91 10.23
CA SER A 68 21.13 -4.09 11.58
C SER A 68 19.83 -4.89 11.49
N LEU A 69 19.64 -5.83 12.41
CA LEU A 69 18.39 -6.59 12.48
C LEU A 69 17.21 -5.67 12.88
N GLU A 70 17.47 -4.65 13.69
CA GLU A 70 16.48 -3.66 14.12
C GLU A 70 15.89 -2.87 12.94
N ASP A 71 16.73 -2.37 12.02
CA ASP A 71 16.24 -1.67 10.84
C ASP A 71 15.42 -2.58 9.93
N PHE A 72 15.84 -3.84 9.80
CA PHE A 72 15.10 -4.83 9.03
C PHE A 72 13.71 -5.05 9.65
N GLN A 73 13.65 -5.34 10.95
CA GLN A 73 12.40 -5.53 11.69
C GLN A 73 11.49 -4.30 11.61
N ARG A 74 12.04 -3.09 11.76
CA ARG A 74 11.27 -1.84 11.68
C ARG A 74 10.56 -1.69 10.34
N VAL A 75 11.21 -2.03 9.23
CA VAL A 75 10.59 -2.00 7.90
C VAL A 75 9.46 -3.03 7.77
N LEU A 76 9.68 -4.26 8.25
CA LEU A 76 8.64 -5.29 8.24
C LEU A 76 7.46 -4.90 9.14
N ASN A 77 7.72 -4.38 10.33
CA ASN A 77 6.71 -3.98 11.29
C ASN A 77 5.79 -2.91 10.68
N VAL A 78 6.34 -1.85 10.10
CA VAL A 78 5.52 -0.78 9.51
C VAL A 78 4.81 -1.26 8.24
N ASN A 79 5.54 -1.84 7.28
CA ASN A 79 4.98 -2.10 5.96
C ASN A 79 4.09 -3.35 5.93
N LEU A 80 4.55 -4.46 6.51
CA LEU A 80 3.87 -5.75 6.42
C LEU A 80 2.89 -5.94 7.58
N LEU A 81 3.41 -5.89 8.83
CA LEU A 81 2.55 -6.11 10.00
C LEU A 81 1.54 -4.98 10.18
N GLY A 82 1.91 -3.73 9.92
CA GLY A 82 0.99 -2.60 9.93
C GLY A 82 -0.13 -2.74 8.90
N THR A 83 0.19 -3.17 7.68
CA THR A 83 -0.84 -3.48 6.66
C THR A 83 -1.77 -4.59 7.14
N PHE A 84 -1.23 -5.71 7.63
CA PHE A 84 -2.04 -6.80 8.15
C PHE A 84 -2.91 -6.39 9.36
N ASN A 85 -2.39 -5.53 10.23
CA ASN A 85 -3.12 -4.98 11.37
C ASN A 85 -4.34 -4.18 10.92
N VAL A 86 -4.22 -3.36 9.87
CA VAL A 86 -5.37 -2.67 9.29
C VAL A 86 -6.35 -3.67 8.67
N ILE A 87 -5.85 -4.63 7.87
CA ILE A 87 -6.69 -5.65 7.21
C ILE A 87 -7.57 -6.39 8.22
N ARG A 88 -6.99 -6.96 9.28
CA ARG A 88 -7.75 -7.81 10.21
C ARG A 88 -8.84 -7.02 10.95
N LEU A 89 -8.59 -5.76 11.28
CA LEU A 89 -9.53 -4.92 12.01
C LEU A 89 -10.64 -4.42 11.08
N VAL A 90 -10.28 -3.93 9.89
CA VAL A 90 -11.27 -3.42 8.93
C VAL A 90 -12.14 -4.54 8.35
N ALA A 91 -11.63 -5.76 8.22
CA ALA A 91 -12.42 -6.92 7.79
C ALA A 91 -13.57 -7.22 8.77
N GLY A 92 -13.34 -7.08 10.08
CA GLY A 92 -14.37 -7.24 11.09
C GLY A 92 -15.47 -6.18 10.99
N GLU A 93 -15.11 -4.95 10.62
CA GLU A 93 -16.08 -3.87 10.39
C GLU A 93 -16.85 -4.05 9.07
N MET A 94 -16.15 -4.35 7.98
CA MET A 94 -16.78 -4.66 6.69
C MET A 94 -17.72 -5.87 6.81
N GLY A 95 -17.39 -6.86 7.62
CA GLY A 95 -18.26 -8.03 7.87
C GLY A 95 -19.64 -7.70 8.43
N GLN A 96 -19.78 -6.55 9.11
CA GLN A 96 -21.06 -6.08 9.67
C GLN A 96 -21.93 -5.34 8.65
N ASN A 97 -21.37 -4.94 7.50
CA ASN A 97 -22.10 -4.22 6.48
C ASN A 97 -23.15 -5.11 5.83
N GLU A 98 -24.34 -4.58 5.55
CA GLU A 98 -25.27 -5.26 4.62
C GLU A 98 -24.60 -5.43 3.25
N PRO A 99 -24.66 -6.64 2.65
CA PRO A 99 -24.07 -6.90 1.35
C PRO A 99 -24.84 -6.15 0.25
N ASP A 100 -24.14 -5.76 -0.80
CA ASP A 100 -24.78 -5.25 -2.01
C ASP A 100 -25.51 -6.36 -2.80
N GLN A 101 -26.07 -6.01 -3.97
CA GLN A 101 -26.78 -6.97 -4.83
C GLN A 101 -25.90 -8.14 -5.30
N GLY A 102 -24.58 -7.96 -5.35
CA GLY A 102 -23.61 -8.98 -5.71
C GLY A 102 -23.06 -9.77 -4.52
N GLY A 103 -23.54 -9.52 -3.31
CA GLY A 103 -23.06 -10.15 -2.09
C GLY A 103 -21.82 -9.48 -1.48
N GLN A 104 -21.35 -8.36 -2.03
CA GLN A 104 -20.12 -7.70 -1.59
C GLN A 104 -20.38 -6.81 -0.37
N ARG A 105 -19.50 -6.92 0.63
CA ARG A 105 -19.52 -6.10 1.85
C ARG A 105 -18.41 -5.06 1.93
N GLY A 106 -17.32 -5.27 1.19
CA GLY A 106 -16.22 -4.31 1.13
C GLY A 106 -15.06 -4.72 0.23
N VAL A 107 -14.10 -3.81 0.10
CA VAL A 107 -12.90 -3.99 -0.74
C VAL A 107 -11.66 -3.49 0.00
N ILE A 108 -10.63 -4.33 0.07
CA ILE A 108 -9.33 -4.00 0.67
C ILE A 108 -8.30 -3.92 -0.45
N ILE A 109 -7.56 -2.82 -0.52
CA ILE A 109 -6.52 -2.57 -1.53
C ILE A 109 -5.20 -2.28 -0.82
N ASN A 110 -4.19 -3.08 -1.09
CA ASN A 110 -2.87 -2.93 -0.47
C ASN A 110 -1.85 -2.33 -1.44
N THR A 111 -0.86 -1.62 -0.90
CA THR A 111 0.27 -1.11 -1.69
C THR A 111 1.52 -1.98 -1.46
N ALA A 112 1.85 -2.83 -2.43
CA ALA A 112 3.13 -3.51 -2.53
C ALA A 112 4.19 -2.59 -3.17
N SER A 113 5.03 -3.14 -4.07
CA SER A 113 5.99 -2.41 -4.92
C SER A 113 6.53 -3.39 -5.97
N VAL A 114 7.02 -2.87 -7.10
CA VAL A 114 7.86 -3.67 -8.02
C VAL A 114 9.10 -4.26 -7.33
N ALA A 115 9.57 -3.66 -6.23
CA ALA A 115 10.65 -4.21 -5.40
C ALA A 115 10.29 -5.56 -4.74
N ALA A 116 9.00 -5.95 -4.71
CA ALA A 116 8.59 -7.30 -4.30
C ALA A 116 9.07 -8.39 -5.27
N PHE A 117 9.36 -8.01 -6.53
CA PHE A 117 9.74 -8.92 -7.61
C PHE A 117 11.18 -8.66 -8.08
N GLU A 118 11.55 -7.38 -8.21
CA GLU A 118 12.89 -6.95 -8.67
C GLU A 118 13.54 -6.01 -7.64
N GLY A 119 13.79 -6.52 -6.42
CA GLY A 119 14.50 -5.75 -5.40
C GLY A 119 15.91 -5.35 -5.82
N GLN A 120 16.25 -4.06 -5.70
CA GLN A 120 17.57 -3.53 -6.01
C GLN A 120 18.58 -3.74 -4.87
N VAL A 121 19.87 -3.44 -5.13
CA VAL A 121 20.92 -3.49 -4.11
C VAL A 121 20.56 -2.60 -2.92
N GLY A 122 20.50 -3.21 -1.73
CA GLY A 122 20.16 -2.53 -0.49
C GLY A 122 18.67 -2.50 -0.14
N GLN A 123 17.81 -3.12 -0.96
CA GLN A 123 16.37 -3.15 -0.71
C GLN A 123 15.89 -4.41 0.02
N ALA A 124 16.77 -5.23 0.59
CA ALA A 124 16.39 -6.52 1.19
C ALA A 124 15.20 -6.43 2.17
N ALA A 125 15.22 -5.49 3.12
CA ALA A 125 14.12 -5.28 4.06
C ALA A 125 12.84 -4.79 3.37
N TYR A 126 12.98 -3.87 2.41
CA TYR A 126 11.84 -3.31 1.68
C TYR A 126 11.18 -4.37 0.79
N SER A 127 11.97 -5.09 0.00
CA SER A 127 11.54 -6.22 -0.84
C SER A 127 10.90 -7.33 -0.02
N ALA A 128 11.47 -7.71 1.13
CA ALA A 128 10.84 -8.69 2.02
C ALA A 128 9.46 -8.20 2.51
N SER A 129 9.37 -6.93 2.92
CA SER A 129 8.09 -6.38 3.40
C SER A 129 7.02 -6.32 2.30
N LYS A 130 7.39 -5.92 1.07
CA LYS A 130 6.46 -5.82 -0.06
C LYS A 130 6.13 -7.17 -0.68
N GLY A 131 7.09 -8.10 -0.69
CA GLY A 131 6.89 -9.51 -1.04
C GLY A 131 5.94 -10.22 -0.07
N GLY A 132 6.00 -9.90 1.23
CA GLY A 132 5.02 -10.38 2.20
C GLY A 132 3.59 -9.92 1.89
N ILE A 133 3.41 -8.65 1.49
CA ILE A 133 2.10 -8.11 1.08
C ILE A 133 1.57 -8.85 -0.15
N VAL A 134 2.44 -9.08 -1.16
CA VAL A 134 2.12 -9.90 -2.34
C VAL A 134 1.69 -11.31 -1.91
N GLY A 135 2.51 -11.98 -1.09
CA GLY A 135 2.27 -13.36 -0.67
C GLY A 135 0.99 -13.55 0.14
N MET A 136 0.58 -12.54 0.93
CA MET A 136 -0.64 -12.61 1.73
C MET A 136 -1.91 -12.18 0.99
N THR A 137 -1.82 -11.64 -0.23
CA THR A 137 -3.00 -11.13 -0.97
C THR A 137 -4.02 -12.23 -1.25
N LEU A 138 -3.60 -13.31 -1.90
CA LEU A 138 -4.47 -14.44 -2.25
C LEU A 138 -5.02 -15.20 -1.03
N PRO A 139 -4.23 -15.57 -0.01
CA PRO A 139 -4.79 -16.27 1.15
C PRO A 139 -5.80 -15.41 1.91
N ILE A 140 -5.55 -14.11 2.11
CA ILE A 140 -6.54 -13.23 2.78
C ILE A 140 -7.81 -13.07 1.91
N ALA A 141 -7.68 -12.98 0.58
CA ALA A 141 -8.84 -12.98 -0.31
C ALA A 141 -9.70 -14.24 -0.14
N ARG A 142 -9.07 -15.41 0.07
CA ARG A 142 -9.77 -16.67 0.32
C ARG A 142 -10.43 -16.70 1.70
N ASP A 143 -9.73 -16.22 2.73
CA ASP A 143 -10.26 -16.16 4.10
C ASP A 143 -11.52 -15.30 4.18
N LEU A 144 -11.54 -14.17 3.45
CA LEU A 144 -12.63 -13.20 3.51
C LEU A 144 -13.71 -13.40 2.43
N ALA A 145 -13.53 -14.35 1.51
CA ALA A 145 -14.50 -14.64 0.45
C ALA A 145 -15.91 -15.00 1.00
N PRO A 146 -16.07 -15.81 2.06
CA PRO A 146 -17.39 -16.09 2.65
C PRO A 146 -18.11 -14.84 3.19
N MET A 147 -17.36 -13.78 3.49
CA MET A 147 -17.90 -12.50 3.97
C MET A 147 -18.22 -11.54 2.81
N GLY A 148 -17.90 -11.89 1.57
CA GLY A 148 -18.07 -10.99 0.43
C GLY A 148 -17.09 -9.81 0.43
N ILE A 149 -15.87 -9.99 0.95
CA ILE A 149 -14.85 -8.93 0.95
C ILE A 149 -13.76 -9.29 -0.06
N ARG A 150 -13.50 -8.38 -1.01
CA ARG A 150 -12.42 -8.55 -1.99
C ARG A 150 -11.11 -7.99 -1.43
N VAL A 151 -10.00 -8.61 -1.83
CA VAL A 151 -8.65 -8.19 -1.46
C VAL A 151 -7.79 -8.11 -2.71
N MET A 152 -7.23 -6.95 -2.95
CA MET A 152 -6.36 -6.66 -4.10
C MET A 152 -5.08 -6.00 -3.62
N THR A 153 -4.04 -6.09 -4.45
CA THR A 153 -2.79 -5.37 -4.20
C THR A 153 -2.33 -4.67 -5.47
N ILE A 154 -1.87 -3.43 -5.32
CA ILE A 154 -1.17 -2.70 -6.39
C ILE A 154 0.32 -2.75 -6.08
N ALA A 155 1.14 -3.03 -7.08
CA ALA A 155 2.60 -2.98 -7.01
C ALA A 155 3.12 -1.81 -7.86
N PRO A 156 3.29 -0.60 -7.28
CA PRO A 156 3.75 0.55 -8.03
C PRO A 156 5.22 0.43 -8.42
N GLY A 157 5.55 0.97 -9.59
CA GLY A 157 6.90 1.34 -10.00
C GLY A 157 7.36 2.64 -9.34
N LEU A 158 7.91 3.55 -10.15
CA LEU A 158 8.43 4.83 -9.68
C LEU A 158 7.35 5.92 -9.79
N PHE A 159 6.96 6.53 -8.68
CA PHE A 159 5.91 7.55 -8.61
C PHE A 159 6.40 8.88 -8.01
N GLY A 160 5.89 9.99 -8.53
CA GLY A 160 6.15 11.36 -8.06
C GLY A 160 5.52 11.67 -6.71
N THR A 161 5.91 10.93 -5.67
CA THR A 161 5.50 11.16 -4.28
C THR A 161 6.54 12.02 -3.54
N PRO A 162 6.22 12.62 -2.37
CA PRO A 162 7.19 13.35 -1.55
C PRO A 162 8.51 12.59 -1.31
N LEU A 163 8.46 11.25 -1.29
CA LEU A 163 9.62 10.38 -1.17
C LEU A 163 10.61 10.56 -2.33
N LEU A 164 10.15 10.63 -3.58
CA LEU A 164 11.01 10.78 -4.75
C LEU A 164 11.16 12.23 -5.21
N THR A 165 10.17 13.09 -4.97
CA THR A 165 10.25 14.50 -5.39
C THR A 165 11.26 15.30 -4.59
N SER A 166 11.65 14.83 -3.40
CA SER A 166 12.73 15.40 -2.57
C SER A 166 14.14 15.07 -3.07
N LEU A 167 14.29 14.12 -4.00
CA LEU A 167 15.58 13.82 -4.62
C LEU A 167 16.03 14.96 -5.57
N PRO A 168 17.34 15.13 -5.78
CA PRO A 168 17.86 16.10 -6.74
C PRO A 168 17.28 15.88 -8.14
N GLU A 169 17.03 16.98 -8.86
CA GLU A 169 16.35 16.94 -10.15
C GLU A 169 17.00 15.97 -11.16
N LYS A 170 18.33 15.97 -11.25
CA LYS A 170 19.07 15.04 -12.12
C LYS A 170 18.77 13.57 -11.81
N VAL A 171 18.62 13.22 -10.53
CA VAL A 171 18.28 11.86 -10.09
C VAL A 171 16.85 11.50 -10.50
N ARG A 172 15.91 12.45 -10.35
CA ARG A 172 14.52 12.24 -10.76
C ARG A 172 14.39 12.02 -12.26
N HIS A 173 15.07 12.83 -13.08
CA HIS A 173 15.08 12.67 -14.54
C HIS A 173 15.72 11.36 -14.96
N PHE A 174 16.84 10.97 -14.32
CA PHE A 174 17.45 9.67 -14.57
C PHE A 174 16.48 8.53 -14.26
N LEU A 175 15.84 8.53 -13.08
CA LEU A 175 14.85 7.53 -12.69
C LEU A 175 13.65 7.48 -13.66
N ALA A 176 13.13 8.65 -14.07
CA ALA A 176 12.09 8.75 -15.08
C ALA A 176 12.49 8.11 -16.41
N SER A 177 13.73 8.34 -16.87
CA SER A 177 14.23 7.79 -18.13
C SER A 177 14.37 6.26 -18.14
N GLN A 178 14.38 5.61 -16.97
CA GLN A 178 14.40 4.15 -16.86
C GLN A 178 13.02 3.53 -17.12
N VAL A 179 11.94 4.32 -17.08
CA VAL A 179 10.59 3.83 -17.37
C VAL A 179 10.39 3.76 -18.89
N PRO A 180 10.07 2.58 -19.47
CA PRO A 180 9.87 2.43 -20.91
C PRO A 180 8.79 3.35 -21.48
N PHE A 181 7.53 3.24 -21.01
CA PHE A 181 6.46 4.12 -21.45
C PHE A 181 5.29 4.13 -20.44
N PRO A 182 4.76 5.32 -20.07
CA PRO A 182 5.27 6.65 -20.39
C PRO A 182 6.60 6.93 -19.67
N SER A 183 7.58 7.53 -20.35
CA SER A 183 8.93 7.76 -19.80
C SER A 183 8.97 8.94 -18.82
N ARG A 184 8.33 8.74 -17.66
CA ARG A 184 8.23 9.68 -16.54
C ARG A 184 7.98 8.93 -15.24
N LEU A 185 8.04 9.64 -14.12
CA LEU A 185 7.46 9.13 -12.88
C LEU A 185 5.93 9.05 -13.01
N GLY A 186 5.34 8.03 -12.40
CA GLY A 186 3.89 7.90 -12.26
C GLY A 186 3.31 9.07 -11.46
N ASP A 187 2.15 9.56 -11.87
CA ASP A 187 1.39 10.56 -11.13
C ASP A 187 0.55 9.85 -10.05
N PRO A 188 0.53 10.29 -8.78
CA PRO A 188 -0.36 9.74 -7.77
C PRO A 188 -1.83 9.61 -8.19
N ALA A 189 -2.33 10.46 -9.09
CA ALA A 189 -3.66 10.35 -9.66
C ALA A 189 -3.87 9.07 -10.50
N GLU A 190 -2.82 8.54 -11.14
CA GLU A 190 -2.90 7.27 -11.89
C GLU A 190 -3.02 6.07 -10.95
N TYR A 191 -2.34 6.13 -9.80
CA TYR A 191 -2.54 5.15 -8.73
C TYR A 191 -3.97 5.21 -8.19
N ALA A 192 -4.49 6.42 -7.93
CA ALA A 192 -5.86 6.63 -7.46
C ALA A 192 -6.90 6.13 -8.49
N HIS A 193 -6.65 6.32 -9.78
CA HIS A 193 -7.51 5.80 -10.84
C HIS A 193 -7.54 4.26 -10.86
N LEU A 194 -6.41 3.60 -10.66
CA LEU A 194 -6.38 2.13 -10.53
C LEU A 194 -7.12 1.65 -9.27
N VAL A 195 -6.98 2.37 -8.15
CA VAL A 195 -7.76 2.10 -6.92
C VAL A 195 -9.26 2.16 -7.21
N GLN A 196 -9.72 3.20 -7.92
CA GLN A 196 -11.13 3.35 -8.31
C GLN A 196 -11.59 2.19 -9.22
N ALA A 197 -10.81 1.86 -10.25
CA ALA A 197 -11.12 0.73 -11.13
C ALA A 197 -11.22 -0.61 -10.36
N ILE A 198 -10.42 -0.77 -9.30
CA ILE A 198 -10.51 -1.94 -8.43
C ILE A 198 -11.79 -1.97 -7.61
N ILE A 199 -12.22 -0.82 -7.09
CA ILE A 199 -13.47 -0.70 -6.34
C ILE A 199 -14.66 -1.04 -7.24
N GLU A 200 -14.68 -0.52 -8.46
CA GLU A 200 -15.81 -0.61 -9.38
C GLU A 200 -15.95 -1.97 -10.08
N ASN A 201 -14.86 -2.72 -10.27
CA ASN A 201 -14.91 -4.02 -10.92
C ASN A 201 -15.11 -5.16 -9.89
N PRO A 202 -16.27 -5.83 -9.87
CA PRO A 202 -16.59 -6.83 -8.86
C PRO A 202 -15.85 -8.16 -9.05
N PHE A 203 -15.23 -8.40 -10.22
CA PHE A 203 -14.64 -9.69 -10.54
C PHE A 203 -13.15 -9.79 -10.19
N ILE A 204 -12.47 -8.67 -9.94
CA ILE A 204 -11.06 -8.68 -9.58
C ILE A 204 -10.87 -8.91 -8.08
N ASN A 205 -10.23 -10.03 -7.73
CA ASN A 205 -9.99 -10.45 -6.37
C ASN A 205 -8.74 -11.35 -6.29
N GLY A 206 -7.96 -11.24 -5.20
CA GLY A 206 -6.83 -12.10 -4.92
C GLY A 206 -5.60 -11.90 -5.81
N GLU A 207 -5.50 -10.76 -6.49
CA GLU A 207 -4.46 -10.49 -7.50
C GLU A 207 -3.60 -9.27 -7.16
N VAL A 208 -2.40 -9.23 -7.73
CA VAL A 208 -1.44 -8.12 -7.68
C VAL A 208 -1.28 -7.47 -9.05
N ILE A 209 -1.62 -6.19 -9.15
CA ILE A 209 -1.49 -5.43 -10.41
C ILE A 209 -0.23 -4.57 -10.35
N ARG A 210 0.72 -4.81 -11.27
CA ARG A 210 1.84 -3.88 -11.48
C ARG A 210 1.34 -2.61 -12.15
N LEU A 211 1.74 -1.46 -11.60
CA LEU A 211 1.47 -0.14 -12.17
C LEU A 211 2.80 0.60 -12.29
N ASP A 212 3.50 0.44 -13.40
CA ASP A 212 4.95 0.72 -13.43
C ASP A 212 5.51 1.20 -14.76
N GLY A 213 4.67 1.45 -15.77
CA GLY A 213 5.13 1.86 -17.10
C GLY A 213 6.06 0.83 -17.79
N ALA A 214 5.89 -0.45 -17.45
CA ALA A 214 6.68 -1.59 -17.92
C ALA A 214 8.14 -1.65 -17.44
N ILE A 215 8.53 -0.87 -16.43
CA ILE A 215 9.90 -0.93 -15.89
C ILE A 215 10.21 -2.29 -15.25
N ARG A 216 11.47 -2.72 -15.36
CA ARG A 216 12.06 -3.80 -14.56
C ARG A 216 13.34 -3.28 -13.92
N MET A 217 13.38 -3.30 -12.59
CA MET A 217 14.43 -2.65 -11.82
C MET A 217 15.76 -3.40 -11.99
N GLN A 218 16.82 -2.65 -12.31
CA GLN A 218 18.19 -3.17 -12.37
C GLN A 218 18.84 -3.17 -10.97
N PRO A 219 19.89 -3.97 -10.73
CA PRO A 219 20.60 -4.02 -9.45
C PRO A 219 21.05 -2.64 -8.90
#